data_AF-A0A7Y5Q503-F1
#
_entry.id   AF-A0A7Y5Q503-F1
#
_cell.length_a   1.000
_cell.length_b   1.000
_cell.length_c   1.000
_cell.angle_alpha   90.00
_cell.angle_beta   90.00
_cell.angle_gamma   90.00
#
_symmetry.space_group_name_H-M   'P 1'
#
loop_
_entity.id
_entity.type
_entity.pdbx_description
1 polymer ?
#
loop_
_entity_poly.entity_id
_entity_poly.type
_entity_poly.pdbx_seq_one_letter_code
_entity_poly.pdbx_strand_id
1 'polypeptide(L)'
;MIISASYRTDLPGFYSAWFERRYQAGFCLVANPFDQSLRRVPLTAPEVDGFLFWTRNIAPFVPVLQRLRLDEVPFAVHYTITGYPRELEHRVPASQRAVGLCHELAERFGPDVVVWRYDPVLLTDLTPADWHRRHFESLCRQLAGAANEVVVSFAQMYRKTTLNLRRSGREHGFGYQDPDDEAKRALLTELAAIAAPHGLRLTVCSQRQLLGPGLDDAACVDPGRLSRVAGRPIVAARKPHRTACGCS
;
A
#
# COMPACT_ATOMS: atom_id res chain seq x y z
N MET A 1 -15.24 11.26 -9.07
CA MET A 1 -14.66 9.91 -9.21
C MET A 1 -13.36 9.78 -8.41
N ILE A 2 -13.14 8.67 -7.70
CA ILE A 2 -11.83 8.36 -7.08
C ILE A 2 -10.93 7.68 -8.10
N ILE A 3 -9.68 8.13 -8.25
CA ILE A 3 -8.70 7.53 -9.17
C ILE A 3 -7.66 6.72 -8.38
N SER A 4 -7.66 5.40 -8.61
CA SER A 4 -6.56 4.51 -8.25
C SER A 4 -5.42 4.66 -9.27
N ALA A 5 -4.48 5.57 -9.01
CA ALA A 5 -3.51 6.04 -10.00
C ALA A 5 -2.29 5.13 -10.19
N SER A 6 -2.04 4.19 -9.27
CA SER A 6 -0.83 3.33 -9.27
C SER A 6 -1.15 1.84 -9.30
N TYR A 7 -2.33 1.44 -9.76
CA TYR A 7 -2.72 0.03 -9.81
C TYR A 7 -1.87 -0.78 -10.81
N ARG A 8 -1.51 -0.19 -11.95
CA ARG A 8 -0.77 -0.87 -13.02
C ARG A 8 0.74 -0.73 -12.90
N THR A 9 1.22 0.28 -12.19
CA THR A 9 2.63 0.59 -12.03
C THR A 9 2.83 1.49 -10.81
N ASP A 10 4.01 1.44 -10.20
CA ASP A 10 4.43 2.38 -9.15
C ASP A 10 4.67 3.76 -9.78
N LEU A 11 3.55 4.47 -9.99
CA LEU A 11 3.52 5.78 -10.59
C LEU A 11 4.38 6.78 -9.79
N PRO A 12 4.31 6.82 -8.44
CA PRO A 12 5.17 7.72 -7.68
C PRO A 12 6.66 7.46 -7.83
N GLY A 13 7.06 6.19 -7.82
CA GLY A 13 8.46 5.79 -7.90
C GLY A 13 9.10 6.00 -9.26
N PHE A 14 8.33 5.94 -10.35
CA PHE A 14 8.89 5.89 -11.71
C PHE A 14 8.35 6.95 -12.69
N TYR A 15 7.16 7.53 -12.44
CA TYR A 15 6.43 8.31 -13.45
C TYR A 15 5.94 9.67 -12.93
N SER A 16 6.64 10.27 -11.96
CA SER A 16 6.31 11.57 -11.37
C SER A 16 6.12 12.68 -12.42
N ALA A 17 7.13 12.92 -13.26
CA ALA A 17 7.07 13.94 -14.30
C ALA A 17 6.01 13.66 -15.37
N TRP A 18 5.70 12.39 -15.64
CA TRP A 18 4.60 12.04 -16.55
C TRP A 18 3.25 12.41 -15.93
N PHE A 19 3.02 12.07 -14.67
CA PHE A 19 1.76 12.37 -14.00
C PHE A 19 1.54 13.87 -13.92
N GLU A 20 2.56 14.63 -13.52
CA GLU A 20 2.47 16.10 -13.46
C GLU A 20 2.03 16.70 -14.80
N ARG A 21 2.66 16.28 -15.92
CA ARG A 21 2.27 16.73 -17.27
C ARG A 21 0.86 16.31 -17.68
N ARG A 22 0.32 15.21 -17.14
CA ARG A 22 -1.06 14.77 -17.43
C ARG A 22 -2.06 15.48 -16.55
N TYR A 23 -1.73 15.70 -15.29
CA TYR A 23 -2.51 16.50 -14.37
C TYR A 23 -2.68 17.93 -14.88
N GLN A 24 -1.59 18.59 -15.32
CA GLN A 24 -1.63 19.90 -15.98
C GLN A 24 -2.48 19.92 -17.26
N ALA A 25 -2.51 18.82 -18.01
CA ALA A 25 -3.34 18.69 -19.20
C ALA A 25 -4.83 18.41 -18.87
N GLY A 26 -5.16 18.10 -17.61
CA GLY A 26 -6.52 17.79 -17.16
C GLY A 26 -6.99 16.36 -17.47
N PHE A 27 -6.18 15.54 -18.15
CA PHE A 27 -6.56 14.17 -18.52
C PHE A 27 -5.38 13.26 -18.87
N CYS A 28 -5.63 11.96 -18.90
CA CYS A 28 -4.78 11.00 -19.58
C CYS A 28 -5.59 10.03 -20.46
N LEU A 29 -4.90 9.28 -21.32
CA LEU A 29 -5.47 8.18 -22.07
C LEU A 29 -4.96 6.86 -21.47
N VAL A 30 -5.87 5.92 -21.24
CA VAL A 30 -5.56 4.61 -20.69
C VAL A 30 -6.06 3.54 -21.65
N ALA A 31 -5.17 2.65 -22.07
CA ALA A 31 -5.53 1.49 -22.87
C ALA A 31 -6.28 0.45 -22.03
N ASN A 32 -7.37 -0.08 -22.56
CA ASN A 32 -8.01 -1.28 -22.00
C ASN A 32 -7.07 -2.49 -22.20
N PRO A 33 -6.80 -3.30 -21.17
CA PRO A 33 -5.85 -4.39 -21.25
C PRO A 33 -6.27 -5.55 -22.17
N PHE A 34 -7.56 -5.67 -22.49
CA PHE A 34 -8.12 -6.75 -23.31
C PHE A 34 -8.21 -6.37 -24.80
N ASP A 35 -8.74 -5.19 -25.10
CA ASP A 35 -9.04 -4.78 -26.49
C ASP A 35 -8.18 -3.61 -27.00
N GLN A 36 -7.28 -3.08 -26.17
CA GLN A 36 -6.40 -1.92 -26.46
C GLN A 36 -7.12 -0.60 -26.78
N SER A 37 -8.45 -0.54 -26.64
CA SER A 37 -9.21 0.70 -26.81
C SER A 37 -8.73 1.77 -25.84
N LEU A 38 -8.56 2.99 -26.34
CA LEU A 38 -8.14 4.13 -25.52
C LEU A 38 -9.35 4.76 -24.84
N ARG A 39 -9.26 4.91 -23.52
CA ARG A 39 -10.25 5.62 -22.71
C ARG A 39 -9.64 6.89 -22.18
N ARG A 40 -10.35 8.01 -22.36
CA ARG A 40 -9.98 9.28 -21.74
C ARG A 40 -10.41 9.27 -20.28
N VAL A 41 -9.46 9.56 -19.40
CA VAL A 41 -9.69 9.66 -17.95
C VAL A 41 -9.40 11.09 -17.52
N PRO A 42 -10.39 11.83 -16.98
CA PRO A 42 -10.15 13.17 -16.44
C PRO A 42 -9.24 13.07 -15.21
N LEU A 43 -8.45 14.11 -14.96
CA LEU A 43 -7.50 14.17 -13.83
C LEU A 43 -7.74 15.38 -12.92
N THR A 44 -8.73 16.22 -13.21
CA THR A 44 -9.03 17.44 -12.48
C THR A 44 -10.50 17.49 -12.06
N ALA A 45 -10.84 18.46 -11.22
CA ALA A 45 -12.23 18.78 -10.91
C ALA A 45 -12.98 19.27 -12.17
N PRO A 46 -14.31 19.11 -12.23
CA PRO A 46 -15.18 18.51 -11.20
C PRO A 46 -15.26 16.98 -11.26
N GLU A 47 -14.68 16.31 -12.26
CA GLU A 47 -14.88 14.86 -12.45
C GLU A 47 -14.10 14.00 -11.45
N VAL A 48 -13.02 14.51 -10.87
CA VAL A 48 -12.15 13.77 -9.94
C VAL A 48 -12.34 14.24 -8.51
N ASP A 49 -12.67 13.30 -7.63
CA ASP A 49 -12.86 13.54 -6.19
C ASP A 49 -11.56 13.41 -5.41
N GLY A 50 -10.57 12.68 -5.93
CA GLY A 50 -9.29 12.47 -5.26
C GLY A 50 -8.49 11.32 -5.85
N PHE A 51 -7.26 11.17 -5.35
CA PHE A 51 -6.29 10.20 -5.85
C PHE A 51 -5.83 9.21 -4.78
N LEU A 52 -5.53 8.00 -5.22
CA LEU A 52 -4.87 6.99 -4.42
C LEU A 52 -3.61 6.54 -5.12
N PHE A 53 -2.50 6.55 -4.39
CA PHE A 53 -1.18 6.19 -4.90
C PHE A 53 -0.62 5.00 -4.14
N TRP A 54 0.03 4.08 -4.84
CA TRP A 54 0.76 2.95 -4.24
C TRP A 54 2.22 3.06 -4.62
N THR A 55 3.12 2.94 -3.66
CA THR A 55 4.55 3.02 -3.93
C THR A 55 5.40 2.34 -2.86
N ARG A 56 6.65 2.01 -3.24
CA ARG A 56 7.74 1.73 -2.29
C ARG A 56 8.71 2.92 -2.17
N ASN A 57 8.56 3.96 -3.00
CA ASN A 57 9.42 5.14 -3.03
C ASN A 57 8.63 6.41 -3.39
N ILE A 58 8.14 7.13 -2.38
CA ILE A 58 7.38 8.37 -2.62
C ILE A 58 8.26 9.58 -2.96
N ALA A 59 9.56 9.52 -2.68
CA ALA A 59 10.44 10.69 -2.73
C ALA A 59 10.36 11.48 -4.06
N PRO A 60 10.35 10.85 -5.25
CA PRO A 60 10.25 11.57 -6.52
C PRO A 60 8.91 12.29 -6.74
N PHE A 61 7.89 11.94 -5.96
CA PHE A 61 6.50 12.37 -6.14
C PHE A 61 6.04 13.43 -5.13
N VAL A 62 6.85 13.73 -4.11
CA VAL A 62 6.53 14.76 -3.10
C VAL A 62 6.15 16.11 -3.72
N PRO A 63 6.85 16.64 -4.75
CA PRO A 63 6.45 17.89 -5.40
C PRO A 63 5.05 17.82 -6.05
N VAL A 64 4.68 16.66 -6.60
CA VAL A 64 3.33 16.43 -7.16
C VAL A 64 2.28 16.45 -6.04
N LEU A 65 2.55 15.82 -4.90
CA LEU A 65 1.63 15.85 -3.76
C LEU A 65 1.43 17.28 -3.23
N GLN A 66 2.50 18.09 -3.20
CA GLN A 66 2.40 19.51 -2.86
C GLN A 66 1.50 20.26 -3.84
N ARG A 67 1.62 19.99 -5.15
CA ARG A 67 0.73 20.59 -6.17
C ARG A 67 -0.72 20.20 -5.93
N LEU A 68 -1.01 18.91 -5.76
CA LEU A 68 -2.37 18.44 -5.49
C LEU A 68 -2.97 19.09 -4.24
N ARG A 69 -2.16 19.28 -3.18
CA ARG A 69 -2.60 19.98 -1.96
C ARG A 69 -2.96 21.44 -2.21
N LEU A 70 -2.16 22.16 -3.01
CA LEU A 70 -2.44 23.56 -3.38
C LEU A 70 -3.72 23.68 -4.21
N ASP A 71 -3.98 22.69 -5.06
CA ASP A 71 -5.18 22.62 -5.89
C ASP A 71 -6.39 22.02 -5.14
N GLU A 72 -6.27 21.86 -3.81
CA GLU A 72 -7.29 21.32 -2.92
C GLU A 72 -7.83 19.93 -3.32
N VAL A 73 -7.00 19.14 -4.00
CA VAL A 73 -7.33 17.78 -4.41
C VAL A 73 -6.88 16.79 -3.33
N PRO A 74 -7.81 16.06 -2.68
CA PRO A 74 -7.44 15.12 -1.64
C PRO A 74 -6.77 13.87 -2.23
N PHE A 75 -5.84 13.30 -1.47
CA PHE A 75 -5.15 12.07 -1.85
C PHE A 75 -4.76 11.23 -0.64
N ALA A 76 -4.57 9.93 -0.87
CA ALA A 76 -3.92 9.05 0.10
C ALA A 76 -2.82 8.21 -0.57
N VAL A 77 -1.80 7.87 0.21
CA VAL A 77 -0.60 7.14 -0.21
C VAL A 77 -0.52 5.83 0.55
N HIS A 78 -0.71 4.75 -0.19
CA HIS A 78 -0.43 3.38 0.20
C HIS A 78 1.08 3.11 0.07
N TYR A 79 1.82 3.37 1.15
CA TYR A 79 3.28 3.25 1.17
C TYR A 79 3.68 1.87 1.69
N THR A 80 4.34 1.08 0.84
CA THR A 80 4.84 -0.24 1.23
C THR A 80 6.22 -0.17 1.87
N ILE A 81 6.33 -0.62 3.13
CA ILE A 81 7.58 -0.73 3.90
C ILE A 81 7.59 -2.11 4.56
N THR A 82 8.31 -3.05 3.95
CA THR A 82 8.48 -4.43 4.45
C THR A 82 9.77 -4.60 5.26
N GLY A 83 10.80 -3.81 4.93
CA GLY A 83 12.11 -3.85 5.61
C GLY A 83 12.83 -5.19 5.53
N TYR A 84 12.58 -5.93 4.46
CA TYR A 84 13.18 -7.23 4.25
C TYR A 84 14.69 -7.16 4.00
N PRO A 85 15.41 -8.25 4.31
CA PRO A 85 16.79 -8.44 3.87
C PRO A 85 16.92 -8.23 2.36
N ARG A 86 18.09 -7.76 1.91
CA ARG A 86 18.33 -7.37 0.50
C ARG A 86 18.21 -8.57 -0.46
N GLU A 87 18.47 -9.77 0.05
CA GLU A 87 18.30 -11.06 -0.63
C GLU A 87 16.83 -11.30 -1.07
N LEU A 88 15.88 -10.74 -0.32
CA LEU A 88 14.44 -10.76 -0.65
C LEU A 88 14.00 -9.48 -1.37
N GLU A 89 14.58 -8.34 -1.01
CA GLU A 89 14.16 -7.03 -1.51
C GLU A 89 15.30 -6.00 -1.68
N HIS A 90 15.93 -5.99 -2.86
CA HIS A 90 17.11 -5.14 -3.11
C HIS A 90 16.84 -3.78 -3.75
N ARG A 91 15.73 -3.58 -4.48
CA ARG A 91 15.47 -2.35 -5.27
C ARG A 91 14.51 -1.36 -4.61
N VAL A 92 14.66 -1.19 -3.29
CA VAL A 92 13.80 -0.28 -2.50
C VAL A 92 14.63 0.62 -1.59
N PRO A 93 14.09 1.80 -1.22
CA PRO A 93 14.70 2.64 -0.19
C PRO A 93 14.93 1.86 1.11
N ALA A 94 15.96 2.24 1.86
CA ALA A 94 16.13 1.72 3.22
C ALA A 94 14.91 2.10 4.09
N SER A 95 14.48 1.20 4.97
CA SER A 95 13.27 1.40 5.79
C SER A 95 13.32 2.71 6.59
N GLN A 96 14.47 3.08 7.15
CA GLN A 96 14.63 4.31 7.92
C GLN A 96 14.30 5.55 7.06
N ARG A 97 14.75 5.56 5.80
CA ARG A 97 14.44 6.63 4.85
C ARG A 97 12.95 6.63 4.49
N ALA A 98 12.36 5.46 4.24
CA ALA A 98 10.94 5.35 3.91
C ALA A 98 10.06 5.82 5.08
N VAL A 99 10.41 5.47 6.31
CA VAL A 99 9.72 5.94 7.52
C VAL A 99 9.84 7.46 7.68
N GLY A 100 11.02 8.03 7.49
CA GLY A 100 11.20 9.49 7.52
C GLY A 100 10.30 10.21 6.52
N LEU A 101 10.16 9.66 5.30
CA LEU A 101 9.22 10.18 4.30
C LEU A 101 7.76 10.05 4.75
N CYS A 102 7.36 8.96 5.42
CA CYS A 102 6.01 8.84 5.96
C CYS A 102 5.69 9.93 6.98
N HIS A 103 6.62 10.25 7.89
CA HIS A 103 6.48 11.36 8.83
C HIS A 103 6.39 12.70 8.10
N GLU A 104 7.27 12.96 7.14
CA GLU A 104 7.22 14.19 6.32
C GLU A 104 5.86 14.37 5.63
N LEU A 105 5.26 13.29 5.11
CA LEU A 105 3.94 13.34 4.51
C LEU A 105 2.85 13.60 5.54
N ALA A 106 2.88 12.92 6.69
CA ALA A 106 1.89 13.07 7.74
C ALA A 106 1.90 14.48 8.34
N GLU A 107 3.09 15.05 8.57
CA GLU A 107 3.26 16.43 9.06
C GLU A 107 2.71 17.47 8.07
N ARG A 108 2.93 17.26 6.76
CA ARG A 108 2.53 18.22 5.73
C ARG A 108 1.08 18.11 5.30
N PHE A 109 0.55 16.90 5.25
CA PHE A 109 -0.73 16.62 4.60
C PHE A 109 -1.77 16.00 5.55
N GLY A 110 -1.36 15.67 6.77
CA GLY A 110 -2.23 15.13 7.82
C GLY A 110 -2.11 13.61 8.01
N PRO A 111 -2.56 13.10 9.17
CA PRO A 111 -2.33 11.72 9.61
C PRO A 111 -3.10 10.66 8.82
N ASP A 112 -4.14 11.05 8.08
CA ASP A 112 -4.94 10.14 7.25
C ASP A 112 -4.34 9.87 5.86
N VAL A 113 -3.31 10.62 5.46
CA VAL A 113 -2.73 10.55 4.11
C VAL A 113 -1.93 9.28 3.90
N VAL A 114 -1.16 8.82 4.89
CA VAL A 114 -0.34 7.62 4.75
C VAL A 114 -1.09 6.40 5.26
N VAL A 115 -1.17 5.38 4.42
CA VAL A 115 -1.53 4.01 4.79
C VAL A 115 -0.29 3.16 4.65
N TRP A 116 0.25 2.65 5.76
CA TRP A 116 1.40 1.77 5.71
C TRP A 116 0.96 0.41 5.16
N ARG A 117 1.75 -0.17 4.27
CA ARG A 117 1.57 -1.54 3.79
C ARG A 117 2.76 -2.37 4.23
N TYR A 118 2.53 -3.31 5.12
CA TYR A 118 3.46 -4.39 5.41
C TYR A 118 3.06 -5.61 4.57
N ASP A 119 3.22 -5.44 3.26
CA ASP A 119 2.66 -6.31 2.25
C ASP A 119 3.64 -6.59 1.10
N PRO A 120 3.87 -7.86 0.73
CA PRO A 120 3.32 -9.07 1.36
C PRO A 120 4.18 -9.56 2.54
N VAL A 121 3.56 -10.20 3.54
CA VAL A 121 4.21 -11.06 4.54
C VAL A 121 4.70 -12.33 3.84
N LEU A 122 6.01 -12.59 3.90
CA LEU A 122 6.66 -13.71 3.21
C LEU A 122 7.54 -14.45 4.22
N LEU A 123 7.22 -15.72 4.47
CA LEU A 123 7.98 -16.53 5.41
C LEU A 123 9.11 -17.27 4.69
N THR A 124 10.33 -17.03 5.14
CA THR A 124 11.56 -17.70 4.69
C THR A 124 12.47 -18.00 5.87
N ASP A 125 13.55 -18.72 5.63
CA ASP A 125 14.60 -18.91 6.66
C ASP A 125 15.22 -17.57 7.11
N LEU A 126 15.16 -16.53 6.26
CA LEU A 126 15.63 -15.17 6.59
C LEU A 126 14.57 -14.33 7.33
N THR A 127 13.30 -14.70 7.18
CA THR A 127 12.14 -13.96 7.70
C THR A 127 11.14 -14.91 8.36
N PRO A 128 11.55 -15.69 9.38
CA PRO A 128 10.63 -16.56 10.12
C PRO A 128 9.59 -15.74 10.89
N ALA A 129 8.54 -16.38 11.40
CA ALA A 129 7.47 -15.70 12.15
C ALA A 129 8.00 -14.82 13.29
N ASP A 130 8.98 -15.31 14.07
CA ASP A 130 9.62 -14.54 15.15
C ASP A 130 10.38 -13.30 14.65
N TRP A 131 10.98 -13.39 13.47
CA TRP A 131 11.59 -12.23 12.83
C TRP A 131 10.52 -11.20 12.48
N HIS A 132 9.40 -11.63 11.88
CA HIS A 132 8.30 -10.73 11.56
C HIS A 132 7.76 -10.04 12.80
N ARG A 133 7.54 -10.75 13.92
CA ARG A 133 7.07 -10.15 15.19
C ARG A 133 7.97 -8.99 15.63
N ARG A 134 9.27 -9.25 15.80
CA ARG A 134 10.25 -8.24 16.26
C ARG A 134 10.44 -7.10 15.25
N HIS A 135 10.52 -7.43 13.96
CA HIS A 135 10.75 -6.44 12.92
C HIS A 135 9.52 -5.54 12.72
N PHE A 136 8.34 -6.14 12.70
CA PHE A 136 7.07 -5.42 12.59
C PHE A 136 6.85 -4.51 13.79
N GLU A 137 7.08 -4.96 15.02
CA GLU A 137 7.02 -4.12 16.22
C GLU A 137 7.97 -2.90 16.11
N SER A 138 9.20 -3.13 15.65
CA SER A 138 10.15 -2.05 15.42
C SER A 138 9.64 -1.03 14.40
N LEU A 139 9.01 -1.49 13.31
CA LEU A 139 8.39 -0.60 12.32
C LEU A 139 7.15 0.11 12.86
N CYS A 140 6.27 -0.57 13.62
CA CYS A 140 5.11 0.04 14.28
C CYS A 140 5.54 1.21 15.17
N ARG A 141 6.58 1.02 16.00
CA ARG A 141 7.12 2.08 16.84
C ARG A 141 7.66 3.26 16.03
N GLN A 142 8.35 2.98 14.92
CA GLN A 142 8.92 4.04 14.07
C GLN A 142 7.84 4.77 13.25
N LEU A 143 6.73 4.12 12.89
CA LEU A 143 5.63 4.68 12.09
C LEU A 143 4.48 5.25 12.94
N ALA A 144 4.56 5.13 14.26
CA ALA A 144 3.58 5.72 15.17
C ALA A 144 3.44 7.23 14.90
N GLY A 145 2.21 7.69 14.69
CA GLY A 145 1.90 9.08 14.33
C GLY A 145 2.07 9.42 12.84
N ALA A 146 2.82 8.63 12.06
CA ALA A 146 2.94 8.83 10.62
C ALA A 146 1.82 8.15 9.82
N ALA A 147 1.24 7.08 10.36
CA ALA A 147 0.11 6.37 9.79
C ALA A 147 -0.85 5.93 10.91
N ASN A 148 -2.11 5.68 10.54
CA ASN A 148 -3.14 5.17 11.44
C ASN A 148 -3.68 3.79 11.03
N GLU A 149 -3.17 3.24 9.93
CA GLU A 149 -3.54 1.93 9.40
C GLU A 149 -2.34 1.23 8.82
N VAL A 150 -2.27 -0.08 9.06
CA VAL A 150 -1.33 -0.99 8.43
C VAL A 150 -2.08 -2.08 7.68
N VAL A 151 -1.89 -2.13 6.35
CA VAL A 151 -2.46 -3.16 5.49
C VAL A 151 -1.46 -4.31 5.35
N VAL A 152 -1.92 -5.53 5.57
CA VAL A 152 -1.13 -6.76 5.41
C VAL A 152 -1.80 -7.74 4.46
N SER A 153 -0.99 -8.57 3.80
CA SER A 153 -1.45 -9.83 3.20
C SER A 153 -0.27 -10.80 3.15
N PHE A 154 -0.52 -12.10 3.19
CA PHE A 154 0.52 -13.10 2.93
C PHE A 154 0.81 -13.22 1.44
N ALA A 155 2.07 -13.45 1.10
CA ALA A 155 2.51 -13.67 -0.27
C ALA A 155 1.71 -14.80 -0.94
N GLN A 156 1.12 -14.50 -2.09
CA GLN A 156 0.40 -15.49 -2.89
C GLN A 156 1.41 -16.32 -3.71
N MET A 157 1.34 -17.65 -3.58
CA MET A 157 2.28 -18.60 -4.21
C MET A 157 1.92 -18.89 -5.68
N TYR A 158 1.77 -17.84 -6.47
CA TYR A 158 1.63 -17.96 -7.92
C TYR A 158 2.88 -18.59 -8.54
N ARG A 159 2.72 -19.26 -9.68
CA ARG A 159 3.83 -19.91 -10.41
C ARG A 159 5.04 -18.97 -10.58
N LYS A 160 4.82 -17.71 -10.96
CA LYS A 160 5.90 -16.71 -11.11
C LYS A 160 6.59 -16.40 -9.77
N THR A 161 5.83 -16.21 -8.70
CA THR A 161 6.35 -15.96 -7.35
C THR A 161 7.24 -17.12 -6.91
N THR A 162 6.73 -18.34 -7.00
CA THR A 162 7.43 -19.57 -6.62
C THR A 162 8.72 -19.77 -7.43
N LEU A 163 8.71 -19.53 -8.74
CA LEU A 163 9.91 -19.61 -9.57
C LEU A 163 10.98 -18.59 -9.16
N ASN A 164 10.58 -17.35 -8.89
CA ASN A 164 11.49 -16.29 -8.46
C ASN A 164 12.06 -16.56 -7.06
N LEU A 165 11.23 -17.01 -6.12
CA LEU A 165 11.67 -17.38 -4.76
C LEU A 165 12.65 -18.55 -4.79
N ARG A 166 12.36 -19.61 -5.57
CA ARG A 166 13.29 -20.74 -5.73
C ARG A 166 14.62 -20.33 -6.35
N ARG A 167 14.59 -19.40 -7.32
CA ARG A 167 15.81 -18.86 -7.92
C ARG A 167 16.63 -18.08 -6.88
N SER A 168 16.01 -17.12 -6.19
CA SER A 168 16.71 -16.34 -5.16
C SER A 168 17.21 -17.22 -4.01
N GLY A 169 16.40 -18.19 -3.58
CA GLY A 169 16.76 -19.15 -2.54
C GLY A 169 17.97 -20.01 -2.88
N ARG A 170 18.13 -20.42 -4.15
CA ARG A 170 19.35 -21.11 -4.61
C ARG A 170 20.58 -20.20 -4.64
N GLU A 171 20.39 -18.93 -4.97
CA GLU A 171 21.47 -17.95 -5.08
C GLU A 171 21.98 -17.47 -3.71
N HIS A 172 21.08 -17.32 -2.75
CA HIS A 172 21.37 -16.73 -1.43
C HIS A 172 21.26 -17.71 -0.26
N GLY A 173 20.93 -18.98 -0.52
CA GLY A 173 20.92 -20.05 0.50
C GLY A 173 19.74 -19.99 1.48
N PHE A 174 18.51 -19.81 0.99
CA PHE A 174 17.30 -19.85 1.84
C PHE A 174 16.15 -20.63 1.19
N GLY A 175 15.29 -21.22 2.02
CA GLY A 175 13.99 -21.77 1.68
C GLY A 175 12.85 -20.79 1.98
N TYR A 176 11.69 -21.03 1.37
CA TYR A 176 10.45 -20.31 1.68
C TYR A 176 9.36 -21.30 2.10
N GLN A 177 8.40 -20.82 2.87
CA GLN A 177 7.27 -21.60 3.35
C GLN A 177 5.96 -20.87 3.02
N ASP A 178 4.92 -21.65 2.75
CA ASP A 178 3.54 -21.16 2.68
C ASP A 178 2.76 -21.87 3.80
N PRO A 179 2.69 -21.27 5.00
CA PRO A 179 1.98 -21.87 6.13
C PRO A 179 0.49 -22.04 5.81
N ASP A 180 -0.16 -22.94 6.52
CA ASP A 180 -1.62 -23.06 6.45
C ASP A 180 -2.33 -21.82 7.02
N ASP A 181 -3.65 -21.76 6.82
CA ASP A 181 -4.43 -20.63 7.25
C ASP A 181 -4.49 -20.49 8.79
N GLU A 182 -4.29 -21.56 9.56
CA GLU A 182 -4.28 -21.52 11.02
C GLU A 182 -3.05 -20.78 11.54
N ALA A 183 -1.86 -21.17 11.07
CA ALA A 183 -0.61 -20.49 11.39
C ALA A 183 -0.60 -19.04 10.89
N LYS A 184 -1.17 -18.76 9.71
CA LYS A 184 -1.35 -17.39 9.20
C LYS A 184 -2.24 -16.54 10.10
N ARG A 185 -3.39 -17.09 10.54
CA ARG A 185 -4.31 -16.41 11.46
C ARG A 185 -3.65 -16.11 12.80
N ALA A 186 -2.93 -17.08 13.38
CA ALA A 186 -2.21 -16.89 14.63
C ALA A 186 -1.22 -15.73 14.54
N LEU A 187 -0.41 -15.69 13.46
CA LEU A 187 0.52 -14.59 13.24
C LEU A 187 -0.21 -13.25 13.06
N LEU A 188 -1.30 -13.19 12.29
CA LEU A 188 -2.06 -11.95 12.12
C LEU A 188 -2.63 -11.41 13.44
N THR A 189 -3.14 -12.29 14.31
CA THR A 189 -3.62 -11.90 15.63
C THR A 189 -2.50 -11.28 16.48
N GLU A 190 -1.32 -11.86 16.47
CA GLU A 190 -0.15 -11.32 17.17
C GLU A 190 0.30 -9.98 16.58
N LEU A 191 0.38 -9.86 15.25
CA LEU A 191 0.74 -8.60 14.58
C LEU A 191 -0.29 -7.50 14.86
N ALA A 192 -1.58 -7.83 14.94
CA ALA A 192 -2.61 -6.86 15.29
C ALA A 192 -2.46 -6.36 16.74
N ALA A 193 -2.17 -7.27 17.67
CA ALA A 193 -1.87 -6.92 19.05
C ALA A 193 -0.61 -6.04 19.18
N ILE A 194 0.41 -6.26 18.34
CA ILE A 194 1.60 -5.42 18.26
C ILE A 194 1.27 -4.03 17.69
N ALA A 195 0.42 -3.94 16.66
CA ALA A 195 0.11 -2.67 15.99
C ALA A 195 -0.75 -1.73 16.87
N ALA A 196 -1.70 -2.28 17.63
CA ALA A 196 -2.72 -1.50 18.33
C ALA A 196 -2.18 -0.47 19.34
N PRO A 197 -1.19 -0.78 20.20
CA PRO A 197 -0.58 0.20 21.12
C PRO A 197 0.09 1.39 20.42
N HIS A 198 0.43 1.25 19.14
CA HIS A 198 1.04 2.31 18.33
C HIS A 198 0.02 3.13 17.52
N GLY A 199 -1.28 2.93 17.76
CA GLY A 199 -2.35 3.63 17.04
C GLY A 199 -2.53 3.16 15.58
N LEU A 200 -2.00 1.98 15.25
CA LEU A 200 -2.09 1.40 13.92
C LEU A 200 -3.18 0.33 13.90
N ARG A 201 -4.26 0.58 13.17
CA ARG A 201 -5.27 -0.45 12.88
C ARG A 201 -4.74 -1.39 11.82
N LEU A 202 -4.60 -2.68 12.13
CA LEU A 202 -4.21 -3.69 11.15
C LEU A 202 -5.42 -4.17 10.34
N THR A 203 -5.32 -4.12 9.01
CA THR A 203 -6.35 -4.61 8.07
C THR A 203 -5.77 -5.62 7.07
N VAL A 204 -6.58 -6.59 6.64
CA VAL A 204 -6.12 -7.69 5.78
C VAL A 204 -6.62 -7.50 4.34
N CYS A 205 -5.70 -7.47 3.37
CA CYS A 205 -6.05 -7.25 1.96
C CYS A 205 -6.35 -8.56 1.22
N SER A 206 -7.59 -8.69 0.73
CA SER A 206 -8.00 -9.74 -0.22
C SER A 206 -7.75 -11.19 0.25
N GLN A 207 -7.73 -11.42 1.57
CA GLN A 207 -7.53 -12.72 2.21
C GLN A 207 -8.53 -12.90 3.36
N ARG A 208 -9.83 -12.70 3.07
CA ARG A 208 -10.94 -12.74 4.04
C ARG A 208 -10.99 -14.01 4.89
N GLN A 209 -10.55 -15.13 4.35
CA GLN A 209 -10.47 -16.41 5.07
C GLN A 209 -9.49 -16.39 6.27
N LEU A 210 -8.62 -15.39 6.32
CA LEU A 210 -7.66 -15.16 7.40
C LEU A 210 -8.16 -14.15 8.45
N LEU A 211 -9.37 -13.60 8.29
CA LEU A 211 -9.93 -12.69 9.28
C LEU A 211 -10.28 -13.46 10.56
N GLY A 212 -9.86 -12.92 11.70
CA GLY A 212 -10.23 -13.35 13.04
C GLY A 212 -10.87 -12.20 13.81
N PRO A 213 -11.23 -12.41 15.09
CA PRO A 213 -11.78 -11.35 15.93
C PRO A 213 -10.87 -10.11 15.96
N GLY A 214 -11.44 -8.92 15.73
CA GLY A 214 -10.70 -7.65 15.73
C GLY A 214 -9.89 -7.36 14.46
N LEU A 215 -9.99 -8.21 13.43
CA LEU A 215 -9.38 -7.99 12.12
C LEU A 215 -10.45 -7.64 11.08
N ASP A 216 -10.20 -6.56 10.35
CA ASP A 216 -11.08 -6.10 9.29
C ASP A 216 -10.45 -6.29 7.90
N ASP A 217 -11.31 -6.34 6.89
CA ASP A 217 -10.90 -6.19 5.51
C ASP A 217 -10.24 -4.83 5.24
N ALA A 218 -9.14 -4.85 4.51
CA ALA A 218 -8.58 -3.63 3.96
C ALA A 218 -9.47 -3.08 2.83
N ALA A 219 -9.73 -1.77 2.88
CA ALA A 219 -10.34 -1.02 1.80
C ALA A 219 -9.28 -0.08 1.21
N CYS A 220 -8.50 -0.56 0.22
CA CYS A 220 -7.43 0.28 -0.33
C CYS A 220 -7.99 1.48 -1.13
N VAL A 221 -9.20 1.31 -1.68
CA VAL A 221 -10.02 2.41 -2.20
C VAL A 221 -11.10 2.72 -1.16
N ASP A 222 -10.79 3.65 -0.27
CA ASP A 222 -11.64 4.03 0.87
C ASP A 222 -12.15 5.47 0.72
N PRO A 223 -13.43 5.68 0.32
CA PRO A 223 -14.03 7.00 0.25
C PRO A 223 -14.11 7.68 1.62
N GLY A 224 -14.22 6.91 2.72
CA GLY A 224 -14.24 7.44 4.08
C GLY A 224 -12.89 8.05 4.47
N ARG A 225 -11.78 7.37 4.16
CA ARG A 225 -10.43 7.94 4.33
C ARG A 225 -10.23 9.19 3.49
N LEU A 226 -10.58 9.14 2.21
CA LEU A 226 -10.47 10.33 1.35
C LEU A 226 -11.37 11.47 1.85
N SER A 227 -12.54 11.18 2.42
CA SER A 227 -13.41 12.19 3.02
C SER A 227 -12.74 12.90 4.20
N ARG A 228 -12.04 12.14 5.06
CA ARG A 228 -11.26 12.72 6.18
C ARG A 228 -10.13 13.61 5.68
N VAL A 229 -9.39 13.17 4.66
CA VAL A 229 -8.34 13.99 4.03
C VAL A 229 -8.93 15.26 3.39
N ALA A 230 -10.09 15.14 2.74
CA ALA A 230 -10.74 16.24 2.04
C ALA A 230 -11.45 17.23 2.97
N GLY A 231 -11.77 16.85 4.21
CA GLY A 231 -12.65 17.63 5.09
C GLY A 231 -14.09 17.74 4.59
N ARG A 232 -14.49 16.92 3.61
CA ARG A 232 -15.84 16.89 3.02
C ARG A 232 -16.24 15.46 2.64
N PRO A 233 -17.54 15.14 2.58
CA PRO A 233 -17.99 13.83 2.12
C PRO A 233 -17.56 13.55 0.67
N ILE A 234 -16.96 12.38 0.46
CA ILE A 234 -16.73 11.76 -0.84
C ILE A 234 -17.50 10.43 -0.83
N VAL A 235 -18.35 10.24 -1.84
CA VAL A 235 -19.18 9.04 -1.95
C VAL A 235 -18.75 8.26 -3.17
N ALA A 236 -18.48 6.97 -2.99
CA ALA A 236 -18.19 6.04 -4.07
C ALA A 236 -18.98 4.75 -3.87
N ALA A 237 -19.56 4.24 -4.95
CA ALA A 237 -20.24 2.94 -4.92
C ALA A 237 -19.21 1.82 -4.83
N ARG A 238 -19.53 0.75 -4.10
CA ARG A 238 -18.63 -0.39 -3.92
C ARG A 238 -18.40 -1.19 -5.21
N LYS A 239 -17.18 -1.18 -5.74
CA LYS A 239 -16.75 -1.88 -6.98
C LYS A 239 -15.38 -2.57 -6.81
N PRO A 240 -15.29 -3.60 -5.95
CA PRO A 240 -14.02 -4.25 -5.67
C PRO A 240 -13.51 -5.01 -6.90
N HIS A 241 -12.21 -4.90 -7.18
CA HIS A 241 -11.58 -5.62 -8.28
C HIS A 241 -11.36 -7.12 -7.97
N ARG A 242 -11.36 -7.48 -6.69
CA ARG A 242 -11.25 -8.85 -6.19
C ARG A 242 -12.47 -9.17 -5.35
N THR A 243 -12.99 -10.39 -5.48
CA THR A 243 -14.20 -10.87 -4.78
C THR A 243 -14.13 -10.67 -3.25
N ALA A 244 -12.92 -10.71 -2.69
CA ALA A 244 -12.65 -10.55 -1.26
C ALA A 244 -12.06 -9.19 -0.84
N CYS A 245 -12.26 -8.09 -1.59
CA CYS A 245 -11.82 -6.75 -1.15
C CYS A 245 -12.98 -5.91 -0.53
N GLY A 246 -12.64 -5.10 0.49
CA GLY A 246 -13.48 -4.00 0.99
C GLY A 246 -13.46 -2.73 0.13
N CYS A 247 -12.69 -2.74 -0.95
CA CYS A 247 -12.49 -1.62 -1.88
C CYS A 247 -13.81 -1.09 -2.47
N SER A 248 -13.92 0.24 -2.56
CA SER A 248 -14.95 0.90 -3.36
C SER A 248 -14.59 1.01 -4.83
#